data_AF-A0A812ULX5-F1
#
_entry.id   AF-A0A812ULX5-F1
#
_cell.length_a   1.000
_cell.length_b   1.000
_cell.length_c   1.000
_cell.angle_alpha   90.00
_cell.angle_beta   90.00
_cell.angle_gamma   90.00
#
_symmetry.space_group_name_H-M   'P 1'
#
loop_
_entity.id
_entity.type
_entity.pdbx_description
1 polymer ?
#
loop_
_entity_poly.entity_id
_entity_poly.type
_entity_poly.pdbx_seq_one_letter_code
_entity_poly.pdbx_strand_id
1 'polypeptide(L)'
;MASGTLVKGTCGCGSVQFQVNLHEGSPAQILTCNCQSCRRVSGAMQMHWAAFPRADVEFLRRDTLKEFAPTKVAKRRFCGGCGAQVAMDYDEEHTIWISMGLCDEQHFADFLKCRKMELKHTSGHIFWENRSSMLEVLQGEHVPTSEGFGFYVHNCAAPPTEGYQGPYLP
;
A
#
# COMPACT_ATOMS: atom_id res chain seq x y z
N MET A 1 5.37 -1.56 -29.60
CA MET A 1 5.57 -1.83 -28.16
C MET A 1 5.44 -0.50 -27.45
N ALA A 2 4.38 -0.30 -26.66
CA ALA A 2 4.19 0.98 -25.98
C ALA A 2 5.35 1.20 -25.00
N SER A 3 6.01 2.35 -25.11
CA SER A 3 7.05 2.80 -24.18
C SER A 3 6.45 2.88 -22.77
N GLY A 4 6.77 1.90 -21.93
CA GLY A 4 6.35 1.83 -20.54
C GLY A 4 7.44 2.33 -19.60
N THR A 5 7.03 2.79 -18.42
CA THR A 5 7.92 3.20 -17.33
C THR A 5 8.05 2.05 -16.34
N LEU A 6 9.27 1.55 -16.11
CA LEU A 6 9.51 0.57 -15.07
C LEU A 6 9.55 1.25 -13.70
N VAL A 7 8.67 0.82 -12.80
CA VAL A 7 8.65 1.27 -11.41
C VAL A 7 9.06 0.11 -10.51
N LYS A 8 10.09 0.33 -9.70
CA LYS A 8 10.56 -0.67 -8.74
C LYS A 8 9.66 -0.69 -7.51
N GLY A 9 9.59 -1.83 -6.86
CA GLY A 9 9.01 -1.96 -5.53
C GLY A 9 9.82 -2.87 -4.64
N THR A 10 9.79 -2.59 -3.34
CA THR A 10 10.57 -3.31 -2.34
C THR A 10 9.81 -3.39 -1.01
N CYS A 11 9.93 -4.53 -0.33
CA CYS A 11 9.51 -4.61 1.07
C CYS A 11 10.49 -3.84 1.98
N GLY A 12 10.06 -3.55 3.22
CA GLY A 12 10.85 -2.77 4.18
C GLY A 12 12.23 -3.36 4.54
N CYS A 13 12.42 -4.68 4.44
CA CYS A 13 13.74 -5.31 4.66
C CYS A 13 14.53 -5.61 3.37
N GLY A 14 14.02 -5.21 2.19
CA GLY A 14 14.71 -5.40 0.91
C GLY A 14 14.81 -6.84 0.39
N SER A 15 14.30 -7.84 1.12
CA SER A 15 14.39 -9.27 0.77
C SER A 15 13.38 -9.71 -0.30
N VAL A 16 12.35 -8.89 -0.53
CA VAL A 16 11.41 -9.02 -1.64
C VAL A 16 11.48 -7.75 -2.46
N GLN A 17 11.78 -7.91 -3.75
CA GLN A 17 11.90 -6.83 -4.72
C GLN A 17 11.18 -7.23 -6.01
N PHE A 18 10.52 -6.26 -6.63
CA PHE A 18 9.82 -6.46 -7.89
C PHE A 18 9.89 -5.18 -8.72
N GLN A 19 9.46 -5.28 -9.97
CA GLN A 19 9.20 -4.15 -10.83
C GLN A 19 7.85 -4.32 -11.52
N VAL A 20 7.19 -3.20 -11.76
CA VAL A 20 5.96 -3.12 -12.53
C VAL A 20 6.18 -2.23 -13.74
N ASN A 21 5.69 -2.65 -14.90
CA ASN A 21 5.73 -1.87 -16.12
C ASN A 21 4.45 -1.02 -16.24
N LEU A 22 4.59 0.30 -16.07
CA LEU A 22 3.49 1.24 -16.20
C LEU A 22 3.37 1.69 -17.66
N HIS A 23 2.21 1.51 -18.25
CA HIS A 23 1.93 1.96 -19.61
C HIS A 23 0.46 2.31 -19.77
N GLU A 24 0.05 2.77 -20.95
CA GLU A 24 -1.36 3.09 -21.20
C GLU A 24 -2.24 1.86 -20.92
N GLY A 25 -3.19 2.00 -19.98
CA GLY A 25 -4.05 0.91 -19.52
C GLY A 25 -3.49 0.02 -18.39
N SER A 26 -2.28 0.29 -17.88
CA SER A 26 -1.64 -0.47 -16.78
C SER A 26 -1.13 0.49 -15.69
N PRO A 27 -1.60 0.39 -14.43
CA PRO A 27 -2.46 -0.67 -13.89
C PRO A 27 -3.89 -0.62 -14.47
N ALA A 28 -4.51 -1.80 -14.59
CA ALA A 28 -5.87 -1.93 -15.06
C ALA A 28 -6.88 -1.33 -14.07
N GLN A 29 -6.56 -1.37 -12.77
CA GLN A 29 -7.40 -0.82 -11.72
C GLN A 29 -6.56 -0.43 -10.50
N ILE A 30 -6.98 0.62 -9.79
CA ILE A 30 -6.47 0.98 -8.46
C ILE A 30 -7.67 1.00 -7.51
N LEU A 31 -7.56 0.37 -6.34
CA LEU A 31 -8.64 0.30 -5.36
C LEU A 31 -8.13 0.52 -3.95
N THR A 32 -8.99 1.14 -3.14
CA THR A 32 -8.80 1.26 -1.69
C THR A 32 -9.71 0.28 -0.99
N CYS A 33 -9.14 -0.78 -0.42
CA CYS A 33 -9.90 -1.85 0.22
C CYS A 33 -10.11 -1.57 1.72
N ASN A 34 -11.38 -1.62 2.14
CA ASN A 34 -11.80 -1.35 3.51
C ASN A 34 -12.19 -2.61 4.29
N CYS A 35 -12.12 -3.80 3.68
CA CYS A 35 -12.60 -5.03 4.30
C CYS A 35 -11.75 -5.42 5.53
N GLN A 36 -12.38 -6.10 6.49
CA GLN A 36 -11.74 -6.49 7.74
C GLN A 36 -10.52 -7.41 7.52
N SER A 37 -10.54 -8.26 6.50
CA SER A 37 -9.41 -9.14 6.17
C SER A 37 -8.19 -8.33 5.77
N CYS A 38 -8.33 -7.32 4.89
CA CYS A 38 -7.24 -6.44 4.50
C CYS A 38 -6.69 -5.67 5.71
N ARG A 39 -7.57 -5.14 6.57
CA ARG A 39 -7.12 -4.46 7.80
C ARG A 39 -6.31 -5.36 8.73
N ARG A 40 -6.77 -6.59 8.94
CA ARG A 40 -6.10 -7.53 9.86
C ARG A 40 -4.72 -7.95 9.38
N VAL A 41 -4.55 -8.16 8.06
CA VAL A 41 -3.25 -8.60 7.53
C VAL A 41 -2.26 -7.45 7.37
N SER A 42 -2.73 -6.23 7.12
CA SER A 42 -1.86 -5.08 6.95
C SER A 42 -1.57 -4.32 8.24
N GLY A 43 -2.45 -4.43 9.24
CA GLY A 43 -2.47 -3.55 10.41
C GLY A 43 -2.99 -2.14 10.11
N ALA A 44 -3.23 -1.80 8.85
CA ALA A 44 -3.71 -0.50 8.41
C ALA A 44 -5.24 -0.44 8.36
N MET A 45 -5.81 0.77 8.48
CA MET A 45 -7.27 0.97 8.45
C MET A 45 -7.88 0.76 7.06
N GLN A 46 -7.05 0.88 6.02
CA GLN A 46 -7.37 0.65 4.62
C GLN A 46 -6.12 0.19 3.88
N MET A 47 -6.28 -0.47 2.75
CA MET A 47 -5.16 -1.00 1.96
C MET A 47 -5.34 -0.69 0.48
N HIS A 48 -4.32 -0.09 -0.12
CA HIS A 48 -4.32 0.29 -1.53
C HIS A 48 -3.68 -0.82 -2.37
N TRP A 49 -4.42 -1.23 -3.40
CA TRP A 49 -3.98 -2.24 -4.36
C TRP A 49 -4.07 -1.70 -5.78
N ALA A 50 -3.10 -2.09 -6.61
CA ALA A 50 -3.12 -1.85 -8.05
C ALA A 50 -3.09 -3.19 -8.79
N ALA A 51 -4.06 -3.41 -9.67
CA ALA A 51 -4.17 -4.59 -10.51
C ALA A 51 -3.30 -4.41 -11.77
N PHE A 52 -2.33 -5.30 -11.95
CA PHE A 52 -1.46 -5.33 -13.12
C PHE A 52 -1.70 -6.59 -13.93
N PRO A 53 -1.64 -6.53 -15.27
CA PRO A 53 -1.38 -7.71 -16.07
C PRO A 53 -0.18 -8.47 -15.50
N ARG A 54 -0.26 -9.80 -15.37
CA ARG A 54 0.84 -10.59 -14.82
C ARG A 54 2.15 -10.40 -15.59
N ALA A 55 2.06 -10.18 -16.90
CA ALA A 55 3.20 -9.92 -17.77
C ALA A 55 3.92 -8.59 -17.47
N ASP A 56 3.24 -7.64 -16.81
CA ASP A 56 3.83 -6.36 -16.41
C ASP A 56 4.52 -6.43 -15.05
N VAL A 57 4.43 -7.55 -14.33
CA VAL A 57 5.02 -7.70 -12.99
C VAL A 57 6.15 -8.71 -13.01
N GLU A 58 7.34 -8.26 -12.68
CA GLU A 58 8.51 -9.12 -12.52
C GLU A 58 9.03 -9.04 -11.10
N PHE A 59 9.07 -10.18 -10.41
CA PHE A 59 9.72 -10.27 -9.10
C PHE A 59 11.21 -10.56 -9.27
N LEU A 60 12.02 -9.56 -8.95
CA LEU A 60 13.48 -9.55 -9.03
C LEU A 60 14.14 -10.31 -7.85
N ARG A 61 13.48 -10.31 -6.68
CA ARG A 61 13.95 -11.02 -5.48
C ARG A 61 12.78 -11.52 -4.64
N ARG A 62 12.87 -12.75 -4.11
CA ARG A 62 11.75 -13.44 -3.43
C ARG A 62 12.19 -14.23 -2.18
N ASP A 63 13.36 -13.93 -1.62
CA ASP A 63 14.04 -14.76 -0.61
C ASP A 63 13.16 -15.12 0.59
N THR A 64 12.32 -14.18 1.02
CA THR A 64 11.41 -14.34 2.15
C THR A 64 9.94 -14.26 1.73
N LEU A 65 9.61 -14.36 0.44
CA LEU A 65 8.23 -14.27 -0.03
C LEU A 65 7.45 -15.50 0.42
N LYS A 66 6.43 -15.28 1.25
CA LYS A 66 5.53 -16.30 1.79
C LYS A 66 4.13 -16.08 1.27
N GLU A 67 3.32 -17.14 1.32
CA GLU A 67 1.91 -17.11 0.92
C GLU A 67 0.99 -17.50 2.07
N PHE A 68 -0.18 -16.86 2.12
CA PHE A 68 -1.27 -17.16 3.05
C PHE A 68 -2.59 -17.20 2.27
N ALA A 69 -3.24 -18.37 2.25
CA ALA A 69 -4.48 -18.61 1.49
C ALA A 69 -5.59 -19.08 2.43
N PRO A 70 -6.34 -18.17 3.07
CA PRO A 70 -7.43 -18.54 3.99
C PRO A 70 -8.63 -19.14 3.26
N THR A 71 -8.76 -18.91 1.95
CA THR A 71 -9.78 -19.48 1.08
C THR A 71 -9.14 -19.98 -0.21
N LYS A 72 -9.88 -20.75 -1.01
CA LYS A 72 -9.43 -21.18 -2.35
C LYS A 72 -9.49 -20.05 -3.39
N VAL A 73 -10.03 -18.88 -3.03
CA VAL A 73 -10.32 -17.79 -3.97
C VAL A 73 -9.14 -16.84 -4.12
N ALA A 74 -8.37 -16.61 -3.05
CA ALA A 74 -7.26 -15.66 -3.09
C ALA A 74 -6.09 -16.09 -2.21
N LYS A 75 -4.89 -15.98 -2.75
CA LYS A 75 -3.61 -16.15 -2.07
C LYS A 75 -3.03 -14.76 -1.79
N ARG A 76 -2.71 -14.50 -0.53
CA ARG A 76 -1.99 -13.27 -0.13
C ARG A 76 -0.51 -13.59 -0.08
N ARG A 77 0.31 -12.80 -0.75
CA ARG A 77 1.77 -12.88 -0.67
C ARG A 77 2.30 -11.80 0.28
N PHE A 78 3.25 -12.16 1.14
CA PHE A 78 3.84 -11.25 2.11
C PHE A 78 5.31 -11.57 2.35
N CYS A 79 6.07 -10.58 2.79
CA CYS A 79 7.47 -10.77 3.17
C CYS A 79 7.54 -11.39 4.56
N GLY A 80 8.09 -12.60 4.66
CA GLY A 80 8.32 -13.29 5.93
C GLY A 80 9.42 -12.67 6.80
N GLY A 81 10.20 -11.73 6.27
CA GLY A 81 11.24 -11.00 7.01
C GLY A 81 10.74 -9.76 7.74
N CYS A 82 9.86 -8.96 7.11
CA CYS A 82 9.34 -7.71 7.71
C CYS A 82 7.81 -7.63 7.80
N GLY A 83 7.08 -8.65 7.35
CA GLY A 83 5.61 -8.67 7.39
C GLY A 83 4.92 -7.86 6.30
N ALA A 84 5.65 -7.16 5.43
CA ALA A 84 5.06 -6.37 4.36
C ALA A 84 4.14 -7.21 3.47
N GLN A 85 2.89 -6.77 3.31
CA GLN A 85 1.94 -7.38 2.37
C GLN A 85 2.33 -6.97 0.95
N VAL A 86 2.66 -7.95 0.11
CA VAL A 86 3.26 -7.72 -1.21
C VAL A 86 2.22 -7.78 -2.32
N ALA A 87 1.44 -8.87 -2.36
CA ALA A 87 0.48 -9.08 -3.43
C ALA A 87 -0.78 -9.81 -2.97
N MET A 88 -1.84 -9.65 -3.73
CA MET A 88 -3.04 -10.49 -3.71
C MET A 88 -3.18 -11.15 -5.08
N ASP A 89 -3.32 -12.46 -5.07
CA ASP A 89 -3.38 -13.29 -6.27
C ASP A 89 -4.66 -14.13 -6.22
N TYR A 90 -5.58 -13.89 -7.14
CA TYR A 90 -6.87 -14.59 -7.22
C TYR A 90 -6.79 -15.92 -8.00
N ASP A 91 -5.58 -16.38 -8.32
CA ASP A 91 -5.33 -17.59 -9.12
C ASP A 91 -6.01 -17.56 -10.51
N GLU A 92 -6.30 -16.36 -11.01
CA GLU A 92 -6.86 -16.14 -12.35
C GLU A 92 -5.75 -15.76 -13.35
N GLU A 93 -6.04 -15.89 -14.64
CA GLU A 93 -5.03 -15.90 -15.70
C GLU A 93 -4.35 -14.54 -15.95
N HIS A 94 -5.05 -13.43 -15.72
CA HIS A 94 -4.69 -12.15 -16.32
C HIS A 94 -3.99 -11.20 -15.37
N THR A 95 -4.41 -11.11 -14.10
CA THR A 95 -3.95 -10.06 -13.19
C THR A 95 -3.33 -10.56 -11.89
N ILE A 96 -2.48 -9.71 -11.34
CA ILE A 96 -2.00 -9.78 -9.97
C ILE A 96 -2.14 -8.41 -9.33
N TRP A 97 -2.52 -8.37 -8.07
CA TRP A 97 -2.74 -7.12 -7.35
C TRP A 97 -1.55 -6.82 -6.45
N ILE A 98 -0.89 -5.70 -6.66
CA ILE A 98 0.32 -5.29 -5.94
C ILE A 98 -0.02 -4.22 -4.91
N SER A 99 0.56 -4.31 -3.72
CA SER A 99 0.39 -3.28 -2.70
C SER A 99 1.15 -2.03 -3.11
N MET A 100 0.43 -0.93 -3.31
CA MET A 100 1.01 0.31 -3.86
C MET A 100 2.06 0.94 -2.94
N GLY A 101 1.93 0.74 -1.62
CA GLY A 101 2.87 1.29 -0.64
C GLY A 101 4.27 0.67 -0.69
N LEU A 102 4.49 -0.37 -1.52
CA LEU A 102 5.82 -0.93 -1.76
C LEU A 102 6.47 -0.40 -3.04
N CYS A 103 5.73 0.28 -3.91
CA CYS A 103 6.26 0.86 -5.14
C CYS A 103 7.02 2.16 -4.85
N ASP A 104 7.99 2.50 -5.69
CA ASP A 104 8.65 3.80 -5.67
C ASP A 104 7.63 4.92 -5.93
N GLU A 105 7.41 5.76 -4.91
CA GLU A 105 6.34 6.75 -4.89
C GLU A 105 6.50 7.81 -5.98
N GLN A 106 7.71 8.35 -6.16
CA GLN A 106 7.95 9.46 -7.07
C GLN A 106 7.67 9.04 -8.52
N HIS A 107 8.22 7.92 -8.96
CA HIS A 107 8.03 7.44 -10.33
C HIS A 107 6.56 7.03 -10.59
N PHE A 108 5.89 6.45 -9.59
CA PHE A 108 4.48 6.07 -9.71
C PHE A 108 3.58 7.31 -9.77
N ALA A 109 3.81 8.30 -8.91
CA ALA A 109 3.03 9.54 -8.86
C ALA A 109 3.20 10.38 -10.14
N ASP A 110 4.41 10.46 -10.68
CA ASP A 110 4.67 11.18 -11.93
C ASP A 110 3.95 10.52 -13.11
N PHE A 111 3.93 9.19 -13.15
CA PHE A 111 3.13 8.46 -14.14
C PHE A 111 1.62 8.79 -14.04
N LEU A 112 1.06 8.77 -12.83
CA LEU A 112 -0.35 9.10 -12.58
C LEU A 112 -0.73 10.54 -12.93
N LYS A 113 0.22 11.49 -12.85
CA LYS A 113 0.00 12.91 -13.22
C LYS A 113 0.10 13.14 -14.73
N CYS A 114 1.10 12.54 -15.39
CA CYS A 114 1.41 12.80 -16.80
C CYS A 114 0.38 12.21 -17.76
N ARG A 115 -0.20 11.06 -17.41
CA ARG A 115 -1.32 10.49 -18.13
C ARG A 115 -2.53 10.82 -17.27
N LYS A 116 -3.47 11.65 -17.76
CA LYS A 116 -4.84 11.65 -17.25
C LYS A 116 -5.40 10.25 -17.51
N MET A 117 -5.01 9.27 -16.70
CA MET A 117 -5.56 7.94 -16.77
C MET A 117 -7.04 8.17 -16.53
N GLU A 118 -7.84 8.07 -17.58
CA GLU A 118 -9.19 7.61 -17.46
C GLU A 118 -9.07 6.17 -16.96
N LEU A 119 -8.76 6.03 -15.67
CA LEU A 119 -9.01 4.81 -14.93
C LEU A 119 -10.49 4.54 -15.19
N LYS A 120 -10.79 3.66 -16.15
CA LYS A 120 -12.17 3.35 -16.56
C LYS A 120 -13.03 2.96 -15.35
N HIS A 121 -12.37 2.53 -14.29
CA HIS A 121 -12.88 2.45 -12.94
C HIS A 121 -11.99 3.32 -12.05
N THR A 122 -12.47 4.51 -11.68
CA THR A 122 -11.81 5.45 -10.78
C THR A 122 -11.24 4.74 -9.55
N SER A 123 -10.13 5.25 -9.01
CA SER A 123 -9.61 4.83 -7.71
C SER A 123 -10.74 4.89 -6.68
N GLY A 124 -11.33 3.73 -6.40
CA GLY A 124 -12.58 3.62 -5.69
C GLY A 124 -12.37 2.91 -4.36
N HIS A 125 -13.08 3.38 -3.34
CA HIS A 125 -13.20 2.62 -2.10
C HIS A 125 -14.13 1.42 -2.34
N ILE A 126 -13.62 0.21 -2.12
CA ILE A 126 -14.42 -1.02 -2.14
C ILE A 126 -14.69 -1.50 -0.72
N PHE A 127 -15.82 -2.16 -0.53
CA PHE A 127 -16.34 -2.55 0.78
C PHE A 127 -16.45 -1.33 1.72
N TRP A 128 -16.88 -0.18 1.19
CA TRP A 128 -16.92 1.10 1.91
C TRP A 128 -17.79 1.05 3.16
N GLU A 129 -18.86 0.27 3.12
CA GLU A 129 -19.73 -0.06 4.25
C GLU A 129 -18.99 -0.78 5.40
N ASN A 130 -17.87 -1.45 5.10
CA ASN A 130 -17.01 -2.09 6.09
C ASN A 130 -15.89 -1.17 6.60
N ARG A 131 -15.79 0.09 6.18
CA ARG A 131 -14.70 1.00 6.59
C ARG A 131 -14.60 1.14 8.10
N SER A 132 -13.39 1.47 8.57
CA SER A 132 -13.15 1.63 10.00
C SER A 132 -13.79 2.92 10.47
N SER A 133 -14.73 2.86 11.42
CA SER A 133 -15.33 4.05 12.05
C SER A 133 -14.28 4.96 12.70
N MET A 134 -13.15 4.38 13.12
CA MET A 134 -12.00 5.15 13.61
C MET A 134 -11.47 6.18 12.59
N LEU A 135 -11.62 5.97 11.27
CA LEU A 135 -11.18 6.95 10.26
C LEU A 135 -11.94 8.26 10.42
N GLU A 136 -13.25 8.18 10.67
CA GLU A 136 -14.12 9.35 10.83
C GLU A 136 -13.79 10.12 12.12
N VAL A 137 -13.56 9.38 13.22
CA VAL A 137 -13.19 9.97 14.52
C VAL A 137 -11.83 10.66 14.45
N LEU A 138 -10.84 10.05 13.78
CA LEU A 138 -9.48 10.57 13.72
C LEU A 138 -9.30 11.69 12.69
N GLN A 139 -10.07 11.68 11.59
CA GLN A 139 -9.89 12.66 10.51
C GLN A 139 -10.70 13.94 10.71
N GLY A 140 -11.80 13.92 11.50
CA GLY A 140 -12.61 15.11 11.79
C GLY A 140 -12.98 15.94 10.55
N GLU A 141 -13.20 17.25 10.71
CA GLU A 141 -13.19 18.23 9.59
C GLU A 141 -11.77 18.74 9.27
N HIS A 142 -10.79 18.45 10.14
CA HIS A 142 -9.39 18.83 10.01
C HIS A 142 -8.51 17.68 10.47
N VAL A 143 -7.59 17.24 9.61
CA VAL A 143 -6.56 16.26 9.96
C VAL A 143 -5.41 17.02 10.61
N PRO A 144 -5.22 16.96 11.94
CA PRO A 144 -4.11 17.65 12.59
C PRO A 144 -2.78 17.08 12.06
N THR A 145 -1.90 17.95 11.58
CA THR A 145 -0.55 17.59 11.15
C THR A 145 0.44 17.90 12.26
N SER A 146 1.39 17.00 12.48
CA SER A 146 2.57 17.26 13.31
C SER A 146 3.82 17.10 12.46
N GLU A 147 4.79 18.00 12.63
CA GLU A 147 6.12 17.80 12.08
C GLU A 147 6.85 16.76 12.96
N GLY A 148 7.09 15.56 12.42
CA GLY A 148 7.79 14.48 13.12
C GLY A 148 6.90 13.54 13.95
N PHE A 149 7.53 12.63 14.70
CA PHE A 149 6.85 11.66 15.56
C PHE A 149 6.48 12.28 16.92
N GLY A 150 5.22 12.15 17.33
CA GLY A 150 4.76 12.52 18.67
C GLY A 150 4.80 11.32 19.63
N PHE A 151 5.37 11.48 20.82
CA PHE A 151 5.20 10.52 21.90
C PHE A 151 3.92 10.81 22.68
N TYR A 152 3.20 9.77 23.07
CA TYR A 152 2.14 9.91 24.07
C TYR A 152 2.77 10.23 25.42
N VAL A 153 2.69 11.49 25.84
CA VAL A 153 3.05 11.88 27.21
C VAL A 153 1.80 11.65 28.06
N HIS A 154 1.77 10.53 28.82
CA HIS A 154 0.72 10.32 29.80
C HIS A 154 0.95 11.28 30.97
N ASN A 155 0.51 12.52 30.83
CA ASN A 155 0.69 13.48 31.91
C ASN A 155 -0.43 13.33 32.93
N CYS A 156 -0.20 12.53 33.98
CA CYS A 156 -1.13 12.46 35.11
C CYS A 156 -1.19 13.79 35.90
N ALA A 157 -0.28 14.73 35.69
CA ALA A 157 -0.31 16.05 36.33
C ALA A 157 0.66 17.07 35.69
N ALA A 158 0.29 17.79 34.62
CA ALA A 158 0.78 19.15 34.29
C ALA A 158 0.44 19.62 32.84
N PRO A 159 0.34 20.95 32.59
CA PRO A 159 0.09 21.54 31.27
C PRO A 159 1.32 21.48 30.33
N PRO A 160 1.16 21.68 29.00
CA PRO A 160 2.19 21.39 28.02
C PRO A 160 3.27 22.46 28.00
N THR A 161 4.54 22.04 28.00
CA THR A 161 5.67 22.94 27.72
C THR A 161 6.49 22.44 26.53
N GLU A 162 6.87 23.42 25.71
CA GLU A 162 7.54 23.33 24.41
C GLU A 162 8.85 22.55 24.42
N GLY A 163 9.14 21.95 23.24
CA GLY A 163 10.50 21.75 22.74
C GLY A 163 11.26 20.56 23.32
N TYR A 164 11.16 19.39 22.69
CA TYR A 164 12.08 18.29 22.96
C TYR A 164 12.87 17.92 21.69
N GLN A 165 14.20 18.05 21.76
CA GLN A 165 15.16 17.55 20.78
C GLN A 165 15.86 16.32 21.36
N GLY A 166 15.59 15.14 20.82
CA GLY A 166 16.21 13.87 21.24
C GLY A 166 16.63 13.02 20.03
N PRO A 167 17.64 12.14 20.18
CA PRO A 167 18.45 11.66 19.08
C PRO A 167 17.72 10.61 18.23
N TYR A 168 17.73 10.84 16.93
CA TYR A 168 17.34 9.87 15.92
C TYR A 168 18.27 8.63 16.00
N LEU A 169 17.69 7.43 16.03
CA LEU A 169 18.39 6.18 15.71
C LEU A 169 17.84 5.67 14.35
N PRO A 170 18.68 4.93 13.61
CA PRO A 170 18.98 5.16 12.19
C PRO A 170 17.89 4.77 11.19
#